data_AF-A0A9X1ZZV2-F1
#
_entry.id   AF-A0A9X1ZZV2-F1
#
_cell.length_a   1.000
_cell.length_b   1.000
_cell.length_c   1.000
_cell.angle_alpha   90.00
_cell.angle_beta   90.00
_cell.angle_gamma   90.00
#
_symmetry.space_group_name_H-M   'P 1'
#
loop_
_entity.id
_entity.type
_entity.pdbx_description
1 polymer ?
#
loop_
_entity_poly.entity_id
_entity_poly.type
_entity_poly.pdbx_seq_one_letter_code
_entity_poly.pdbx_strand_id
1 'polypeptide(L)'
;MQKKASSQVNSNSEKRKSITEPIKREVLTEAGYICANPGCRTILFELHHITYVAEGGKDTADNLIALCPNCHSRVHSKQIHRESVRAWKIMTVAINRAWTKETATSLLFLNSAPGNDLVLTGDGVVRFADLIVSGLAEVIERNDFVGEGHEPFLVTIEPYMKYKYPAAELSKRAYSVRLTTKGTLLAEAWKLGDVEGINAVLGEIDQKPSPDHTLLAE
;
A
#
# COMPACT_ATOMS: atom_id res chain seq x y z
N MET A 1 7.43 24.93 -65.88
CA MET A 1 6.18 24.19 -65.59
C MET A 1 6.53 22.78 -65.13
N GLN A 2 6.61 22.53 -63.83
CA GLN A 2 6.37 21.20 -63.25
C GLN A 2 5.63 21.39 -61.94
N LYS A 3 4.42 20.84 -61.88
CA LYS A 3 3.44 20.96 -60.80
C LYS A 3 3.56 19.75 -59.88
N LYS A 4 3.45 20.03 -58.58
CA LYS A 4 2.84 19.23 -57.49
C LYS A 4 3.52 17.91 -57.09
N ALA A 5 3.79 17.79 -55.78
CA ALA A 5 2.85 17.14 -54.87
C ALA A 5 3.16 17.54 -53.42
N SER A 6 2.43 18.51 -52.88
CA SER A 6 2.39 18.75 -51.44
C SER A 6 1.61 17.62 -50.79
N SER A 7 2.30 16.76 -50.04
CA SER A 7 1.68 15.75 -49.20
C SER A 7 0.84 16.44 -48.12
N GLN A 8 -0.47 16.44 -48.31
CA GLN A 8 -1.43 16.89 -47.31
C GLN A 8 -1.35 15.96 -46.10
N VAL A 9 -0.83 16.49 -44.98
CA VAL A 9 -0.96 15.87 -43.67
C VAL A 9 -2.42 16.04 -43.25
N ASN A 10 -3.18 14.96 -43.25
CA ASN A 10 -4.57 14.95 -42.77
C ASN A 10 -4.59 15.17 -41.25
N SER A 11 -4.79 16.42 -40.83
CA SER A 11 -5.07 16.78 -39.44
C SER A 11 -6.56 16.56 -39.13
N ASN A 12 -6.97 15.30 -38.99
CA ASN A 12 -8.31 15.00 -38.50
C ASN A 12 -8.28 15.06 -36.96
N SER A 13 -8.39 16.27 -36.39
CA SER A 13 -8.49 16.46 -34.95
C SER A 13 -9.92 16.16 -34.49
N GLU A 14 -10.31 14.89 -34.49
CA GLU A 14 -11.49 14.47 -33.75
C GLU A 14 -11.31 14.87 -32.29
N LYS A 15 -12.25 15.68 -31.76
CA LYS A 15 -12.19 16.15 -30.38
C LYS A 15 -12.11 14.93 -29.46
N ARG A 16 -10.98 14.80 -28.77
CA ARG A 16 -10.71 13.69 -27.85
C ARG A 16 -11.84 13.57 -26.84
N LYS A 17 -12.45 12.38 -26.77
CA LYS A 17 -13.45 12.06 -25.76
C LYS A 17 -12.83 12.22 -24.37
N SER A 18 -13.56 12.86 -23.47
CA SER A 18 -13.13 12.96 -22.07
C SER A 18 -13.25 11.61 -21.38
N ILE A 19 -12.32 11.33 -20.48
CA ILE A 19 -12.40 10.15 -19.59
C ILE A 19 -13.71 10.25 -18.80
N THR A 20 -14.43 9.14 -18.71
CA THR A 20 -15.72 9.10 -18.00
C THR A 20 -15.53 9.28 -16.50
N GLU A 21 -16.51 9.88 -15.84
CA GLU A 21 -16.44 10.16 -14.41
C GLU A 21 -16.25 8.91 -13.52
N PRO A 22 -16.87 7.75 -13.81
CA PRO A 22 -16.62 6.53 -13.03
C PRO A 22 -15.16 6.08 -13.07
N ILE A 23 -14.53 6.10 -14.25
CA ILE A 23 -13.12 5.70 -14.42
C ILE A 23 -12.20 6.70 -13.71
N LYS A 24 -12.50 8.00 -13.78
CA LYS A 24 -11.74 8.99 -13.04
C LYS A 24 -11.78 8.71 -11.55
N ARG A 25 -12.98 8.51 -11.00
CA ARG A 25 -13.16 8.22 -9.56
C ARG A 25 -12.37 6.99 -9.16
N GLU A 26 -12.44 5.92 -9.93
CA GLU A 26 -11.70 4.68 -9.66
C GLU A 26 -10.19 4.93 -9.54
N VAL A 27 -9.58 5.61 -10.51
CA VAL A 27 -8.14 5.88 -10.52
C VAL A 27 -7.74 6.83 -9.38
N LEU A 28 -8.59 7.80 -9.05
CA LEU A 28 -8.34 8.73 -7.94
C LEU A 28 -8.46 8.06 -6.57
N THR A 29 -9.46 7.18 -6.40
CA THR A 29 -9.63 6.37 -5.19
C THR A 29 -8.44 5.42 -5.03
N GLU A 30 -8.00 4.77 -6.12
CA GLU A 30 -6.81 3.92 -6.11
C GLU A 30 -5.56 4.70 -5.66
N ALA A 31 -5.38 5.94 -6.10
CA ALA A 31 -4.25 6.76 -5.71
C ALA A 31 -4.42 7.46 -4.34
N GLY A 32 -5.54 7.26 -3.63
CA GLY A 32 -5.81 7.95 -2.37
C GLY A 32 -5.89 9.48 -2.51
N TYR A 33 -6.27 9.98 -3.69
CA TYR A 33 -6.31 11.42 -4.00
C TYR A 33 -4.96 12.13 -3.81
N ILE A 34 -3.84 11.42 -3.97
CA ILE A 34 -2.49 11.98 -4.02
C ILE A 34 -1.78 11.62 -5.33
N CYS A 35 -0.70 12.33 -5.63
CA CYS A 35 0.17 11.96 -6.74
C CYS A 35 0.73 10.55 -6.54
N ALA A 36 0.59 9.68 -7.55
CA ALA A 36 1.06 8.30 -7.49
C ALA A 36 2.58 8.15 -7.67
N ASN A 37 3.31 9.24 -7.95
CA ASN A 37 4.77 9.23 -7.86
C ASN A 37 5.18 9.05 -6.37
N PRO A 38 5.88 7.96 -5.98
CA PRO A 38 6.18 7.65 -4.58
C PRO A 38 6.94 8.74 -3.81
N GLY A 39 7.73 9.56 -4.52
CA GLY A 39 8.46 10.68 -3.93
C GLY A 39 7.65 11.98 -3.80
N CYS A 40 6.40 12.00 -4.27
CA CYS A 40 5.55 13.19 -4.34
C CYS A 40 4.38 13.06 -3.37
N ARG A 41 4.07 14.14 -2.65
CA ARG A 41 2.93 14.21 -1.71
C ARG A 41 1.90 15.28 -2.09
N THR A 42 1.94 15.74 -3.33
CA THR A 42 1.03 16.78 -3.82
C THR A 42 -0.38 16.21 -4.01
N ILE A 43 -1.38 16.95 -3.52
CA ILE A 43 -2.81 16.60 -3.58
C ILE A 43 -3.52 17.08 -4.86
N LEU A 44 -2.79 17.75 -5.75
CA LEU A 44 -3.30 18.16 -7.06
C LEU A 44 -2.94 17.08 -8.08
N PHE A 45 -3.90 16.67 -8.92
CA PHE A 45 -3.72 15.55 -9.83
C PHE A 45 -4.42 15.74 -11.19
N GLU A 46 -3.78 15.21 -12.21
CA GLU A 46 -4.28 15.01 -13.57
C GLU A 46 -4.12 13.51 -13.89
N LEU A 47 -5.04 12.97 -14.69
CA LEU A 47 -4.94 11.58 -15.13
C LEU A 47 -4.03 11.49 -16.33
N HIS A 48 -3.03 10.62 -16.21
CA HIS A 48 -2.06 10.35 -17.23
C HIS A 48 -2.27 8.95 -17.83
N HIS A 49 -2.24 8.86 -19.16
CA HIS A 49 -2.23 7.59 -19.87
C HIS A 49 -0.81 7.02 -19.90
N ILE A 50 -0.60 5.87 -19.24
CA ILE A 50 0.70 5.17 -19.22
C ILE A 50 1.10 4.78 -20.63
N THR A 51 0.20 4.12 -21.37
CA THR A 51 0.30 3.95 -22.82
C THR A 51 -0.43 5.12 -23.46
N TYR A 52 0.28 5.96 -24.21
CA TYR A 52 -0.31 7.15 -24.80
C TYR A 52 -1.45 6.80 -25.76
N VAL A 53 -2.45 7.69 -25.84
CA VAL A 53 -3.57 7.53 -26.78
C VAL A 53 -3.10 7.52 -28.24
N ALA A 54 -2.04 8.27 -28.57
CA ALA A 54 -1.42 8.23 -29.89
C ALA A 54 -0.84 6.85 -30.26
N GLU A 55 -0.56 6.00 -29.26
CA GLU A 55 -0.06 4.63 -29.42
C GLU A 55 -1.18 3.58 -29.25
N GLY A 56 -2.46 4.01 -29.21
CA GLY A 56 -3.61 3.12 -29.01
C GLY A 56 -3.95 2.84 -27.54
N GLY A 57 -3.42 3.63 -26.60
CA GLY A 57 -3.76 3.55 -25.19
C GLY A 57 -5.26 3.76 -24.93
N LYS A 58 -5.87 2.86 -24.14
CA LYS A 58 -7.30 2.90 -23.80
C LYS A 58 -7.56 3.79 -22.58
N ASP A 59 -8.79 4.29 -22.48
CA ASP A 59 -9.33 4.99 -21.30
C ASP A 59 -9.79 3.98 -20.24
N THR A 60 -8.91 3.07 -19.82
CA THR A 60 -9.18 2.07 -18.77
C THR A 60 -8.40 2.40 -17.51
N ALA A 61 -8.92 2.04 -16.34
CA ALA A 61 -8.27 2.31 -15.06
C ALA A 61 -6.83 1.76 -15.02
N ASP A 62 -6.60 0.57 -15.59
CA ASP A 62 -5.27 -0.06 -15.66
C ASP A 62 -4.22 0.74 -16.45
N ASN A 63 -4.66 1.54 -17.42
CA ASN A 63 -3.79 2.36 -18.26
C ASN A 63 -3.70 3.82 -17.77
N LEU A 64 -4.39 4.16 -16.68
CA LEU A 64 -4.46 5.49 -16.13
C LEU A 64 -3.79 5.56 -14.75
N ILE A 65 -3.13 6.68 -14.48
CA ILE A 65 -2.48 6.96 -13.20
C ILE A 65 -2.67 8.44 -12.82
N ALA A 66 -2.89 8.72 -11.54
CA ALA A 66 -3.02 10.09 -11.04
C ALA A 66 -1.64 10.71 -10.77
N LEU A 67 -1.32 11.83 -11.43
CA LEU A 67 -0.05 12.54 -11.27
C LEU A 67 -0.29 14.04 -11.06
N CYS A 68 0.50 14.70 -10.22
CA CYS A 68 0.44 16.16 -10.14
C CYS A 68 0.96 16.83 -11.42
N PRO A 69 0.59 18.09 -11.72
CA PRO A 69 0.99 18.76 -12.96
C PRO A 69 2.51 18.76 -13.21
N ASN A 70 3.31 18.84 -12.14
CA ASN A 70 4.76 18.77 -12.21
C ASN A 70 5.27 17.38 -12.62
N CYS A 71 4.78 16.32 -11.96
CA CYS A 71 5.17 14.95 -12.31
C CYS A 71 4.64 14.58 -13.70
N HIS A 72 3.42 14.99 -14.02
CA HIS A 72 2.80 14.78 -15.32
C HIS A 72 3.63 15.39 -16.45
N SER A 73 4.04 16.66 -16.29
CA SER A 73 4.91 17.35 -17.25
C SER A 73 6.28 16.67 -17.39
N ARG A 74 6.85 16.15 -16.30
CA ARG A 74 8.14 15.43 -16.31
C ARG A 74 8.08 14.10 -17.05
N VAL A 75 6.93 13.43 -17.04
CA VAL A 75 6.71 12.23 -17.87
C VAL A 75 6.65 12.62 -19.35
N HIS A 76 5.89 13.66 -19.69
CA HIS A 76 5.83 14.16 -21.08
C HIS A 76 7.18 14.65 -21.61
N SER A 77 8.00 15.28 -20.77
CA SER A 77 9.35 15.74 -21.13
C SER A 77 10.42 14.63 -21.05
N LYS A 78 10.02 13.38 -20.79
CA LYS A 78 10.89 12.19 -20.70
C LYS A 78 11.95 12.27 -19.60
N GLN A 79 11.77 13.13 -18.59
CA GLN A 79 12.58 13.13 -17.38
C GLN A 79 12.20 11.99 -16.43
N ILE A 80 10.96 11.50 -16.55
CA ILE A 80 10.47 10.28 -15.90
C ILE A 80 10.13 9.30 -17.02
N HIS A 81 10.73 8.12 -16.97
CA HIS A 81 10.49 7.07 -17.95
C HIS A 81 9.11 6.44 -17.74
N ARG A 82 8.47 6.01 -18.84
CA ARG A 82 7.16 5.36 -18.82
C ARG A 82 7.17 4.08 -17.98
N GLU A 83 8.29 3.37 -17.99
CA GLU A 83 8.51 2.16 -17.20
C GLU A 83 8.41 2.45 -15.70
N SER A 84 8.93 3.61 -15.26
CA SER A 84 8.78 4.06 -13.87
C SER A 84 7.31 4.32 -13.52
N VAL A 85 6.57 4.98 -14.43
CA VAL A 85 5.14 5.25 -14.24
C VAL A 85 4.33 3.97 -14.15
N ARG A 86 4.63 2.97 -14.99
CA ARG A 86 4.01 1.64 -14.94
C ARG A 86 4.32 0.93 -13.61
N ALA A 87 5.56 0.99 -13.14
CA ALA A 87 5.92 0.43 -11.84
C ALA A 87 5.15 1.10 -10.70
N TRP A 88 4.98 2.42 -10.72
CA TRP A 88 4.19 3.14 -9.74
C TRP A 88 2.73 2.72 -9.75
N LYS A 89 2.12 2.54 -10.93
CA LYS A 89 0.76 2.03 -11.06
C LYS A 89 0.60 0.68 -10.36
N ILE A 90 1.49 -0.27 -10.66
CA ILE A 90 1.46 -1.62 -10.06
C ILE A 90 1.54 -1.53 -8.53
N MET A 91 2.48 -0.74 -8.02
CA MET A 91 2.65 -0.59 -6.57
C MET A 91 1.46 0.12 -5.91
N THR A 92 0.89 1.16 -6.53
CA THR A 92 -0.29 1.86 -6.01
C THR A 92 -1.47 0.91 -5.90
N VAL A 93 -1.73 0.08 -6.92
CA VAL A 93 -2.78 -0.95 -6.87
C VAL A 93 -2.50 -1.96 -5.76
N ALA A 94 -1.27 -2.47 -5.65
CA ALA A 94 -0.90 -3.48 -4.65
C ALA A 94 -1.01 -2.95 -3.21
N ILE A 95 -0.53 -1.73 -2.96
CA ILE A 95 -0.57 -1.09 -1.64
C ILE A 95 -2.02 -0.71 -1.30
N ASN A 96 -2.70 0.04 -2.16
CA ASN A 96 -4.02 0.59 -1.80
C ASN A 96 -5.18 -0.42 -1.90
N ARG A 97 -4.99 -1.59 -2.52
CA ARG A 97 -5.98 -2.68 -2.49
C ARG A 97 -5.74 -3.73 -1.42
N ALA A 98 -4.56 -3.78 -0.78
CA ALA A 98 -4.27 -4.80 0.23
C ALA A 98 -3.78 -4.24 1.58
N TRP A 99 -2.81 -3.31 1.66
CA TRP A 99 -2.17 -2.88 2.92
C TRP A 99 -1.66 -1.44 2.90
N THR A 100 -1.83 -0.71 4.01
CA THR A 100 -1.19 0.61 4.17
C THR A 100 0.33 0.49 4.25
N LYS A 101 1.06 1.59 4.02
CA LYS A 101 2.52 1.62 4.23
C LYS A 101 2.89 1.24 5.66
N GLU A 102 2.04 1.65 6.60
CA GLU A 102 2.14 1.35 8.02
C GLU A 102 1.99 -0.15 8.24
N THR A 103 0.99 -0.80 7.63
CA THR A 103 0.79 -2.26 7.68
C THR A 103 2.01 -3.03 7.17
N ALA A 104 2.58 -2.60 6.04
CA ALA A 104 3.77 -3.21 5.45
C ALA A 104 5.02 -3.02 6.35
N THR A 105 5.15 -1.86 6.98
CA THR A 105 6.22 -1.56 7.95
C THR A 105 6.07 -2.43 9.20
N SER A 106 4.84 -2.55 9.73
CA SER A 106 4.51 -3.38 10.86
C SER A 106 4.82 -4.85 10.61
N LEU A 107 4.55 -5.37 9.40
CA LEU A 107 4.88 -6.75 9.02
C LEU A 107 6.39 -7.01 9.13
N LEU A 108 7.22 -6.13 8.54
CA LEU A 108 8.67 -6.27 8.60
C LEU A 108 9.23 -6.06 10.00
N PHE A 109 8.65 -5.13 10.77
CA PHE A 109 9.04 -4.87 12.14
C PHE A 109 8.79 -6.09 13.03
N LEU A 110 7.63 -6.74 12.90
CA LEU A 110 7.32 -7.96 13.64
C LEU A 110 8.23 -9.13 13.23
N ASN A 111 8.74 -9.16 11.99
CA ASN A 111 9.76 -10.12 11.55
C ASN A 111 11.21 -9.70 11.92
N SER A 112 11.41 -8.93 12.98
CA SER A 112 12.73 -8.46 13.42
C SER A 112 12.96 -8.77 14.90
N ALA A 113 14.22 -8.78 15.35
CA ALA A 113 14.54 -9.06 16.75
C ALA A 113 13.81 -8.12 17.73
N PRO A 114 13.77 -6.79 17.51
CA PRO A 114 12.95 -5.89 18.35
C PRO A 114 11.44 -6.17 18.30
N GLY A 115 10.93 -6.71 17.18
CA GLY A 115 9.52 -7.06 17.04
C GLY A 115 9.10 -8.24 17.91
N ASN A 116 9.99 -9.23 18.08
CA ASN A 116 9.72 -10.43 18.90
C ASN A 116 9.54 -10.09 20.39
N ASP A 117 10.23 -9.05 20.84
CA ASP A 117 10.20 -8.57 22.23
C ASP A 117 9.20 -7.43 22.44
N LEU A 118 8.40 -7.08 21.42
CA LEU A 118 7.41 -6.01 21.51
C LEU A 118 6.34 -6.35 22.55
N VAL A 119 6.14 -5.43 23.49
CA VAL A 119 5.10 -5.46 24.51
C VAL A 119 4.22 -4.23 24.35
N LEU A 120 2.91 -4.44 24.25
CA LEU A 120 1.91 -3.42 23.98
C LEU A 120 0.78 -3.46 25.01
N THR A 121 0.15 -2.31 25.22
CA THR A 121 -1.18 -2.20 25.81
C THR A 121 -2.26 -2.59 24.78
N GLY A 122 -3.49 -2.83 25.25
CA GLY A 122 -4.60 -3.24 24.37
C GLY A 122 -4.90 -2.26 23.22
N ASP A 123 -4.78 -0.94 23.46
CA ASP A 123 -4.90 0.09 22.43
C ASP A 123 -3.73 0.07 21.43
N GLY A 124 -2.54 -0.33 21.88
CA GLY A 124 -1.38 -0.55 21.03
C GLY A 124 -1.58 -1.69 20.04
N VAL A 125 -2.31 -2.74 20.42
CA VAL A 125 -2.63 -3.89 19.54
C VAL A 125 -3.40 -3.46 18.29
N VAL A 126 -4.26 -2.44 18.41
CA VAL A 126 -5.07 -1.92 17.29
C VAL A 126 -4.21 -1.43 16.12
N ARG A 127 -2.96 -1.02 16.36
CA ARG A 127 -2.00 -0.64 15.31
C ARG A 127 -1.63 -1.77 14.36
N PHE A 128 -1.89 -3.02 14.75
CA PHE A 128 -1.61 -4.22 13.98
C PHE A 128 -2.89 -4.92 13.49
N ALA A 129 -4.06 -4.26 13.59
CA ALA A 129 -5.36 -4.85 13.28
C ALA A 129 -5.41 -5.48 11.87
N ASP A 130 -4.83 -4.82 10.86
CA ASP A 130 -4.82 -5.33 9.49
C ASP A 130 -4.07 -6.67 9.37
N LEU A 131 -2.94 -6.81 10.06
CA LEU A 131 -2.15 -8.05 10.07
C LEU A 131 -2.86 -9.16 10.85
N ILE A 132 -3.56 -8.79 11.92
CA ILE A 132 -4.33 -9.74 12.75
C ILE A 132 -5.54 -10.26 11.97
N VAL A 133 -6.32 -9.35 11.39
CA VAL A 133 -7.54 -9.70 10.62
C VAL A 133 -7.18 -10.50 9.36
N SER A 134 -6.03 -10.22 8.73
CA SER A 134 -5.54 -11.00 7.59
C SER A 134 -4.88 -12.35 7.96
N GLY A 135 -4.81 -12.68 9.25
CA GLY A 135 -4.21 -13.93 9.73
C GLY A 135 -2.69 -14.00 9.59
N LEU A 136 -2.03 -12.87 9.33
CA LEU A 136 -0.57 -12.76 9.24
C LEU A 136 0.09 -12.51 10.60
N ALA A 137 -0.65 -11.99 11.56
CA ALA A 137 -0.20 -11.82 12.93
C ALA A 137 -1.23 -12.36 13.92
N GLU A 138 -0.77 -12.74 15.08
CA GLU A 138 -1.59 -13.15 16.22
C GLU A 138 -1.25 -12.35 17.47
N VAL A 139 -2.22 -12.28 18.38
CA VAL A 139 -2.10 -11.57 19.64
C VAL A 139 -1.98 -12.60 20.75
N ILE A 140 -0.93 -12.45 21.57
CA ILE A 140 -0.67 -13.29 22.72
C ILE A 140 -0.81 -12.42 23.97
N GLU A 141 -1.72 -12.80 24.86
CA GLU A 141 -1.82 -12.18 26.19
C GLU A 141 -0.60 -12.57 27.04
N ARG A 142 0.07 -11.57 27.59
CA ARG A 142 1.26 -11.71 28.42
C ARG A 142 0.84 -11.76 29.89
N ASN A 143 0.92 -12.94 30.48
CA ASN A 143 0.63 -13.17 31.91
C ASN A 143 1.85 -12.89 32.82
N ASP A 144 3.02 -12.67 32.23
CA ASP A 144 4.28 -12.27 32.89
C ASP A 144 4.33 -10.77 33.21
N PHE A 145 3.49 -9.95 32.57
CA PHE A 145 3.38 -8.52 32.81
C PHE A 145 2.22 -8.20 33.76
N VAL A 146 2.15 -8.92 34.89
CA VAL A 146 1.29 -8.54 36.01
C VAL A 146 2.12 -7.61 36.87
N GLY A 147 1.76 -6.32 36.84
CA GLY A 147 2.36 -5.34 37.75
C GLY A 147 2.16 -5.79 39.19
N GLU A 148 3.22 -6.35 39.78
CA GLU A 148 3.58 -6.40 41.19
C GLU A 148 4.90 -7.16 41.32
N GLY A 149 5.98 -6.51 40.89
CA GLY A 149 7.34 -6.87 41.25
C GLY A 149 8.01 -5.61 41.77
N HIS A 150 8.48 -5.63 43.02
CA HIS A 150 9.19 -4.53 43.68
C HIS A 150 10.54 -4.17 43.02
N GLU A 151 10.90 -4.80 41.91
CA GLU A 151 12.15 -4.57 41.20
C GLU A 151 11.87 -3.89 39.86
N PRO A 152 12.33 -2.65 39.65
CA PRO A 152 12.15 -1.95 38.40
C PRO A 152 12.87 -2.71 37.27
N PHE A 153 12.15 -3.08 36.22
CA PHE A 153 12.74 -3.53 34.96
C PHE A 153 13.48 -2.34 34.33
N LEU A 154 14.76 -2.18 34.70
CA LEU A 154 15.65 -1.19 34.14
C LEU A 154 16.07 -1.65 32.74
N VAL A 155 15.38 -1.16 31.70
CA VAL A 155 16.03 -1.09 30.38
C VAL A 155 17.13 -0.05 30.52
N THR A 156 18.38 -0.52 30.56
CA THR A 156 19.53 0.35 30.71
C THR A 156 19.83 0.98 29.36
N ILE A 157 19.20 2.11 29.08
CA ILE A 157 19.60 2.98 27.96
C ILE A 157 20.53 4.04 28.59
N GLU A 158 21.82 3.74 28.64
CA GLU A 158 22.79 4.78 28.98
C GLU A 158 22.94 5.75 27.79
N PRO A 159 23.02 7.07 28.01
CA PRO A 159 22.76 7.81 29.25
C PRO A 159 21.66 8.86 29.02
N TYR A 160 20.44 8.72 29.56
CA TYR A 160 19.62 9.86 30.09
C TYR A 160 18.24 9.39 30.60
N MET A 161 17.96 9.78 31.86
CA MET A 161 16.66 9.87 32.56
C MET A 161 15.91 8.60 33.04
N LYS A 162 15.86 8.47 34.38
CA LYS A 162 14.93 7.61 35.14
C LYS A 162 13.56 8.29 35.22
N TYR A 163 12.54 7.76 34.54
CA TYR A 163 11.16 8.20 34.73
C TYR A 163 10.45 7.34 35.79
N LYS A 164 9.79 8.01 36.74
CA LYS A 164 8.87 7.41 37.72
C LYS A 164 7.46 7.59 37.14
N TYR A 165 6.89 6.54 36.53
CA TYR A 165 5.56 6.64 35.91
C TYR A 165 4.47 6.75 36.99
N PRO A 166 3.56 7.74 36.93
CA PRO A 166 2.42 7.80 37.82
C PRO A 166 1.36 6.78 37.40
N ALA A 167 0.82 6.08 38.39
CA ALA A 167 -0.28 5.14 38.26
C ALA A 167 -1.56 5.88 37.86
N ALA A 168 -1.95 5.79 36.59
CA ALA A 168 -3.31 6.08 36.16
C ALA A 168 -3.67 5.19 34.96
N GLU A 169 -4.48 4.18 35.27
CA GLU A 169 -5.25 3.31 34.36
C GLU A 169 -4.50 2.28 33.49
N LEU A 170 -3.83 1.34 34.16
CA LEU A 170 -3.48 0.04 33.57
C LEU A 170 -4.68 -0.90 33.69
N SER A 171 -5.45 -1.07 32.61
CA SER A 171 -6.03 -2.40 32.39
C SER A 171 -4.85 -3.38 32.37
N LYS A 172 -4.81 -4.29 33.35
CA LYS A 172 -3.62 -5.05 33.81
C LYS A 172 -3.14 -6.13 32.82
N ARG A 173 -3.29 -5.92 31.53
CA ARG A 173 -3.05 -6.91 30.48
C ARG A 173 -2.08 -6.32 29.47
N ALA A 174 -0.91 -6.94 29.38
CA ALA A 174 0.00 -6.68 28.28
C ALA A 174 -0.22 -7.70 27.18
N TYR A 175 0.12 -7.31 25.96
CA TYR A 175 0.00 -8.14 24.78
C TYR A 175 1.30 -8.14 24.01
N SER A 176 1.61 -9.26 23.38
CA SER A 176 2.62 -9.38 22.34
C SER A 176 1.90 -9.64 21.04
N VAL A 177 2.32 -8.96 19.98
CA VAL A 177 1.89 -9.27 18.61
C VAL A 177 3.04 -10.00 17.95
N ARG A 178 2.76 -11.14 17.32
CA ARG A 178 3.77 -11.94 16.60
C ARG A 178 3.25 -12.34 15.24
N LEU A 179 4.16 -12.58 14.31
CA LEU A 179 3.77 -13.13 13.02
C LEU A 179 3.34 -14.59 13.16
N THR A 180 2.29 -14.96 12.46
CA THR A 180 1.93 -16.37 12.24
C THR A 180 2.95 -17.01 11.31
N THR A 181 2.88 -18.34 11.11
CA THR A 181 3.69 -19.02 10.08
C THR A 181 3.50 -18.38 8.71
N LYS A 182 2.25 -18.03 8.39
CA LYS A 182 1.89 -17.35 7.14
C LYS A 182 2.53 -15.97 7.02
N GLY A 183 2.44 -15.15 8.07
CA GLY A 183 3.07 -13.83 8.11
C GLY A 183 4.60 -13.89 8.04
N THR A 184 5.20 -14.89 8.68
CA THR A 184 6.65 -15.10 8.66
C THR A 184 7.13 -15.46 7.26
N LEU A 185 6.51 -16.45 6.62
CA LEU A 185 6.84 -16.87 5.26
C LEU A 185 6.70 -15.73 4.26
N LEU A 186 5.62 -14.94 4.37
CA LEU A 186 5.43 -13.75 3.56
C LEU A 186 6.53 -12.71 3.77
N ALA A 187 6.86 -12.40 5.02
CA ALA A 187 7.86 -11.41 5.34
C ALA A 187 9.27 -11.85 4.89
N GLU A 188 9.56 -13.15 4.96
CA GLU A 188 10.81 -13.74 4.46
C GLU A 188 10.86 -13.74 2.93
N ALA A 189 9.81 -14.20 2.26
CA ALA A 189 9.72 -14.18 0.80
C ALA A 189 9.85 -12.74 0.28
N TRP A 190 9.25 -11.76 0.96
CA TRP A 190 9.44 -10.35 0.65
C TRP A 190 10.89 -9.89 0.84
N LYS A 191 11.53 -10.21 1.97
CA LYS A 191 12.95 -9.87 2.21
C LYS A 191 13.90 -10.48 1.16
N LEU A 192 13.58 -11.68 0.68
CA LEU A 192 14.37 -12.41 -0.31
C LEU A 192 14.02 -12.06 -1.76
N GLY A 193 12.93 -11.33 -1.99
CA GLY A 193 12.42 -11.04 -3.33
C GLY A 193 11.85 -12.27 -4.05
N ASP A 194 11.40 -13.28 -3.31
CA ASP A 194 10.80 -14.49 -3.83
C ASP A 194 9.33 -14.26 -4.22
N VAL A 195 9.11 -14.03 -5.52
CA VAL A 195 7.79 -13.77 -6.09
C VAL A 195 6.88 -15.00 -6.01
N GLU A 196 7.43 -16.22 -6.12
CA GLU A 196 6.64 -17.45 -6.03
C GLU A 196 6.17 -17.67 -4.59
N GLY A 197 7.05 -17.48 -3.60
CA GLY A 197 6.70 -17.53 -2.18
C GLY A 197 5.66 -16.48 -1.78
N ILE A 198 5.78 -15.24 -2.27
CA ILE A 198 4.77 -14.19 -2.05
C ILE A 198 3.42 -14.60 -2.63
N ASN A 199 3.39 -15.10 -3.86
CA ASN A 199 2.16 -15.53 -4.52
C ASN A 199 1.54 -16.77 -3.87
N ALA A 200 2.34 -17.69 -3.35
CA ALA A 200 1.85 -18.85 -2.61
C ALA A 200 1.10 -18.42 -1.33
N VAL A 201 1.61 -17.41 -0.63
CA VAL A 201 1.00 -16.92 0.62
C VAL A 201 -0.23 -16.03 0.36
N LEU A 202 -0.17 -15.16 -0.66
CA LEU A 202 -1.24 -14.22 -0.98
C LEU A 202 -2.34 -14.83 -1.86
N GLY A 203 -2.02 -15.79 -2.72
CA GLY A 203 -2.97 -16.44 -3.63
C GLY A 203 -4.04 -17.29 -2.92
N GLU A 204 -3.84 -17.61 -1.64
CA GLU A 204 -4.87 -18.22 -0.79
C GLU A 204 -5.97 -17.23 -0.35
N ILE A 205 -5.71 -15.92 -0.38
CA ILE A 205 -6.64 -14.88 0.08
C ILE A 205 -7.72 -14.60 -0.99
N ASP A 206 -7.39 -14.82 -2.28
CA ASP A 206 -8.31 -14.68 -3.42
C ASP A 206 -9.29 -15.86 -3.59
N GLN A 207 -9.20 -16.92 -2.76
CA GLN A 207 -10.12 -18.07 -2.81
C GLN A 207 -11.38 -17.92 -1.95
N LYS A 208 -11.76 -16.70 -1.54
CA LYS A 208 -13.11 -16.49 -1.00
C LYS A 208 -14.08 -16.49 -2.18
N PRO A 209 -15.08 -17.39 -2.23
CA PRO A 209 -16.00 -17.43 -3.35
C PRO A 209 -16.67 -16.06 -3.49
N SER A 210 -16.75 -15.58 -4.73
CA SER A 210 -17.68 -14.52 -5.14
C SER A 210 -18.99 -14.67 -4.37
N PRO A 211 -19.58 -13.60 -3.80
CA PRO A 211 -20.95 -13.70 -3.31
C PRO A 211 -21.81 -14.20 -4.48
N ASP A 212 -22.48 -15.32 -4.26
CA ASP A 212 -23.40 -15.91 -5.21
C ASP A 212 -24.54 -14.90 -5.39
N HIS A 213 -24.58 -14.23 -6.54
CA HIS A 213 -25.63 -13.25 -6.86
C HIS A 213 -26.97 -13.91 -7.18
N THR A 214 -27.15 -15.20 -6.86
CA THR A 214 -28.36 -15.97 -7.16
C THR A 214 -29.40 -16.00 -6.03
N LEU A 215 -29.42 -15.01 -5.13
CA LEU A 215 -30.49 -14.87 -4.12
C LEU A 215 -31.07 -13.45 -4.08
N LEU A 216 -31.61 -13.00 -5.21
CA LEU A 216 -32.62 -11.95 -5.27
C LEU A 216 -33.60 -12.26 -6.43
N ALA A 217 -34.33 -13.37 -6.28
CA ALA A 217 -35.52 -13.66 -7.04
C ALA A 217 -36.46 -14.51 -6.18
N GLU A 218 -37.15 -13.85 -5.25
CA GLU A 218 -38.43 -14.27 -4.67
C GLU A 218 -39.12 -13.04 -4.04
#